data_AF-A0A3D4EN20-F1
#
_entry.id   AF-A0A3D4EN20-F1
#
_cell.length_a   1.000
_cell.length_b   1.000
_cell.length_c   1.000
_cell.angle_alpha   90.00
_cell.angle_beta   90.00
_cell.angle_gamma   90.00
#
_symmetry.space_group_name_H-M   'P 1'
#
loop_
_entity.id
_entity.type
_entity.pdbx_description
1 polymer ?
#
loop_
_entity_poly.entity_id
_entity_poly.type
_entity_poly.pdbx_seq_one_letter_code
_entity_poly.pdbx_strand_id
1 'polypeptide(L)'
;YKVPHSLITREDIDFDHPDYDKFPVLKKAEGLVCDLKHGETLYMPEGYWHYMKYVTPGFSMSLRALPRKPKHLLQAVYNVFIMRHYDNLMRRRKGQAWIDEKNERAIAETHKKHGLAV
;
A
#
# COMPACT_ATOMS: atom_id res chain seq x y z
N TYR A 1 -3.18 5.44 -5.29
CA TYR A 1 -3.45 4.22 -6.07
C TYR A 1 -3.54 2.99 -5.18
N LYS A 2 -4.64 2.86 -4.42
CA LYS A 2 -4.81 1.75 -3.48
C LYS A 2 -5.47 0.57 -4.20
N VAL A 3 -4.82 -0.59 -4.20
CA VAL A 3 -5.40 -1.81 -4.75
C VAL A 3 -6.50 -2.32 -3.80
N PRO A 4 -7.74 -2.56 -4.28
CA PRO A 4 -8.82 -3.07 -3.44
C PRO A 4 -8.49 -4.48 -2.93
N HIS A 5 -8.99 -4.84 -1.75
CA HIS A 5 -8.72 -6.15 -1.10
C HIS A 5 -7.23 -6.53 -1.06
N SER A 6 -6.36 -5.53 -0.87
CA SER A 6 -4.92 -5.71 -0.78
C SER A 6 -4.37 -5.05 0.48
N LEU A 7 -3.34 -5.68 1.06
CA LEU A 7 -2.52 -5.13 2.13
C LEU A 7 -1.14 -4.68 1.63
N ILE A 8 -0.83 -4.92 0.36
CA ILE A 8 0.43 -4.56 -0.26
C ILE A 8 0.28 -3.29 -1.10
N THR A 9 1.38 -2.58 -1.24
CA THR A 9 1.52 -1.48 -2.20
C THR A 9 1.33 -2.03 -3.60
N ARG A 10 0.88 -1.16 -4.51
CA ARG A 10 0.81 -1.49 -5.92
C ARG A 10 2.24 -1.68 -6.47
N GLU A 11 2.50 -2.86 -7.02
CA GLU A 11 3.86 -3.31 -7.38
C GLU A 11 4.42 -2.67 -8.66
N ASP A 12 3.57 -2.15 -9.55
CA ASP A 12 3.98 -1.53 -10.82
C ASP A 12 4.39 -0.05 -10.69
N ILE A 13 4.45 0.49 -9.47
CA ILE A 13 4.92 1.85 -9.21
C ILE A 13 6.39 1.78 -8.81
N ASP A 14 7.25 2.29 -9.68
CA ASP A 14 8.61 2.66 -9.30
C ASP A 14 8.56 4.01 -8.55
N PHE A 15 8.92 4.02 -7.27
CA PHE A 15 8.92 5.24 -6.46
C PHE A 15 10.19 6.08 -6.67
N ASP A 16 11.27 5.51 -7.24
CA ASP A 16 12.47 6.26 -7.61
C ASP A 16 12.25 7.03 -8.92
N HIS A 17 11.53 6.42 -9.86
CA HIS A 17 11.19 7.02 -11.16
C HIS A 17 9.69 6.89 -11.44
N PRO A 18 8.83 7.59 -10.68
CA PRO A 18 7.38 7.47 -10.83
C PRO A 18 6.91 7.94 -12.21
N ASP A 19 6.20 7.07 -12.91
CA ASP A 19 5.50 7.39 -14.14
C ASP A 19 4.30 8.30 -13.83
N TYR A 20 4.49 9.59 -14.01
CA TYR A 20 3.47 10.60 -13.77
C TYR A 20 2.42 10.73 -14.87
N ASP A 21 2.64 10.14 -16.04
CA ASP A 21 1.64 10.11 -17.09
C ASP A 21 0.59 9.04 -16.76
N LYS A 22 1.04 7.89 -16.27
CA LYS A 22 0.16 6.81 -15.75
C LYS A 22 -0.40 7.14 -14.37
N PHE A 23 0.39 7.77 -13.49
CA PHE A 23 0.04 8.03 -12.10
C PHE A 23 0.12 9.51 -11.70
N PRO A 24 -0.62 10.42 -12.36
CA PRO A 24 -0.52 11.87 -12.16
C PRO A 24 -0.82 12.32 -10.72
N VAL A 25 -1.63 11.56 -9.98
CA VAL A 25 -1.98 11.89 -8.58
C VAL A 25 -0.79 11.72 -7.64
N LEU A 26 0.25 10.97 -8.01
CA LEU A 26 1.48 10.88 -7.20
C LEU A 26 2.16 12.24 -7.00
N LYS A 27 1.98 13.20 -7.92
CA LYS A 27 2.48 14.58 -7.75
C LYS A 27 1.87 15.31 -6.54
N LYS A 28 0.71 14.84 -6.06
CA LYS A 28 0.00 15.39 -4.90
C LYS A 28 0.32 14.63 -3.61
N ALA A 29 1.17 13.59 -3.67
CA ALA A 29 1.49 12.80 -2.50
C ALA A 29 2.50 13.56 -1.62
N GLU A 30 2.11 13.81 -0.38
CA GLU A 30 2.97 14.40 0.65
C GLU A 30 3.24 13.34 1.72
N GLY A 31 4.49 13.24 2.15
CA GLY A 31 4.94 12.24 3.11
C GLY A 31 6.01 12.80 4.04
N LEU A 32 6.18 12.13 5.16
CA LEU A 32 7.29 12.38 6.07
C LEU A 32 8.52 11.61 5.57
N VAL A 33 9.64 12.31 5.43
CA VAL A 33 10.90 11.75 4.93
C VAL A 33 11.95 11.85 6.02
N CYS A 34 12.68 10.77 6.25
CA CYS A 34 13.81 10.74 7.17
C CYS A 34 14.87 9.74 6.69
N ASP A 35 16.13 10.09 6.90
CA ASP A 35 17.25 9.17 6.72
C ASP A 35 17.56 8.49 8.05
N LEU A 36 17.46 7.17 8.09
CA LEU A 36 17.72 6.39 9.30
C LEU A 36 19.19 5.97 9.35
N LYS A 37 19.91 6.40 10.39
CA LYS A 37 21.33 6.07 10.61
C LYS A 37 21.50 4.82 11.47
N HIS A 38 22.73 4.33 11.53
CA HIS A 38 23.09 3.19 12.35
C HIS A 38 22.73 3.44 13.83
N GLY A 39 21.99 2.52 14.44
CA GLY A 39 21.55 2.59 15.84
C GLY A 39 20.28 3.41 16.08
N GLU A 40 19.78 4.14 15.08
CA GLU A 40 18.53 4.88 15.21
C GLU A 40 17.31 3.96 15.08
N THR A 41 16.21 4.36 15.72
CA THR A 41 14.95 3.64 15.69
C THR A 41 13.84 4.56 15.21
N LEU A 42 13.11 4.14 14.18
CA LEU A 42 11.95 4.84 13.67
C LEU A 42 10.67 4.19 14.19
N TYR A 43 9.84 4.98 14.88
CA TYR A 43 8.48 4.56 15.21
C TYR A 43 7.53 4.86 14.06
N MET A 44 6.90 3.82 13.50
CA MET A 44 5.87 3.93 12.47
C MET A 44 4.49 3.65 13.09
N PRO A 45 3.60 4.64 13.16
CA PRO A 45 2.26 4.44 13.72
C PRO A 45 1.41 3.46 12.91
N GLU A 46 0.41 2.86 13.57
CA GLU A 46 -0.54 1.97 12.91
C GLU A 46 -1.30 2.66 11.76
N GLY A 47 -1.45 1.96 10.63
CA GLY A 47 -2.18 2.46 9.46
C GLY A 47 -1.40 3.41 8.54
N TYR A 48 -0.15 3.75 8.87
CA TYR A 48 0.71 4.55 8.00
C TYR A 48 1.35 3.70 6.91
N TRP A 49 1.22 4.16 5.67
CA TRP A 49 2.03 3.62 4.57
C TRP A 49 3.47 4.09 4.73
N HIS A 50 4.40 3.18 4.47
CA HIS A 50 5.82 3.43 4.55
C HIS A 50 6.51 2.81 3.33
N TYR A 51 7.47 3.54 2.79
CA TYR A 51 8.38 3.08 1.74
C TYR A 51 9.79 3.26 2.30
N MET A 52 10.61 2.22 2.18
CA MET A 52 11.97 2.19 2.72
C MET A 52 12.90 1.72 1.61
N LYS A 53 14.00 2.45 1.43
CA LYS A 53 15.04 2.11 0.47
C LYS A 53 16.40 2.20 1.16
N TYR A 54 17.22 1.16 0.98
CA TYR A 54 18.61 1.20 1.43
C TYR A 54 19.42 2.05 0.46
N VAL A 55 20.03 3.11 0.96
CA VAL A 55 20.96 3.96 0.19
C VAL A 55 22.35 3.31 0.15
N THR A 56 22.72 2.60 1.21
CA THR A 56 23.97 1.85 1.34
C THR A 56 23.68 0.40 1.75
N PRO A 57 24.57 -0.57 1.43
CA PRO A 57 24.43 -1.94 1.91
C PRO A 57 24.33 -2.00 3.43
N GLY A 58 23.40 -2.81 3.95
CA GLY A 58 23.15 -2.95 5.37
C GLY A 58 21.95 -3.84 5.67
N PHE A 59 21.58 -3.93 6.94
CA PHE A 59 20.37 -4.62 7.38
C PHE A 59 19.62 -3.79 8.41
N SER A 60 18.31 -3.98 8.49
CA SER A 60 17.44 -3.37 9.51
C SER A 60 16.53 -4.44 10.09
N MET A 61 16.07 -4.22 11.32
CA MET A 61 15.12 -5.11 11.99
C MET A 61 13.85 -4.33 12.33
N SER A 62 12.71 -4.88 11.94
CA SER A 62 11.40 -4.27 12.19
C SER A 62 10.60 -5.13 13.17
N LEU A 63 10.22 -4.54 14.30
CA LEU A 63 9.33 -5.16 15.28
C LEU A 63 7.92 -4.60 15.14
N ARG A 64 6.92 -5.48 15.12
CA ARG A 64 5.51 -5.09 14.99
C ARG A 64 4.78 -5.31 16.31
N ALA A 65 4.21 -4.24 16.86
CA ALA A 65 3.28 -4.32 17.97
C ALA A 65 1.85 -4.58 17.49
N LEU A 66 1.02 -5.18 18.35
CA LEU A 66 -0.41 -5.30 18.09
C LEU A 66 -1.07 -3.91 18.04
N PRO A 67 -2.06 -3.70 17.15
CA PRO A 67 -2.78 -2.44 17.09
C PRO A 67 -3.49 -2.18 18.42
N ARG A 68 -3.33 -0.97 18.96
CA ARG A 68 -3.88 -0.61 20.28
C ARG A 68 -5.26 0.04 20.16
N LYS A 69 -5.57 0.63 19.01
CA LYS A 69 -6.89 1.27 18.80
C LYS A 69 -7.91 0.23 18.34
N PRO A 70 -9.11 0.19 18.96
CA PRO A 70 -10.17 -0.76 18.59
C PRO A 70 -10.53 -0.73 17.10
N LYS A 71 -10.53 0.46 16.48
CA LYS A 71 -10.80 0.63 15.04
C LYS A 71 -9.82 -0.17 14.16
N HIS A 72 -8.53 -0.07 14.43
CA HIS A 72 -7.51 -0.77 13.65
C HIS A 72 -7.50 -2.27 13.96
N LEU A 73 -7.80 -2.66 15.20
CA LEU A 73 -7.99 -4.05 15.58
C LEU A 73 -9.16 -4.71 14.82
N LEU A 74 -10.33 -4.06 14.79
CA LEU A 74 -11.49 -4.55 14.02
C LEU A 74 -11.18 -4.65 12.53
N GLN A 75 -10.45 -3.68 11.98
CA GLN A 75 -10.02 -3.72 10.59
C GLN A 75 -9.06 -4.90 10.33
N ALA A 76 -8.16 -5.22 11.26
CA ALA A 76 -7.30 -6.39 11.17
C ALA A 76 -8.09 -7.70 11.19
N VAL A 77 -9.08 -7.81 12.08
CA VAL A 77 -10.01 -8.96 12.14
C VAL A 77 -10.74 -9.12 10.80
N TYR A 78 -11.33 -8.04 10.28
CA TYR A 78 -11.97 -8.04 8.95
C TYR A 78 -11.02 -8.51 7.85
N ASN A 79 -9.78 -7.99 7.85
CA ASN A 79 -8.78 -8.31 6.83
C ASN A 79 -8.44 -9.80 6.83
N VAL A 80 -8.30 -10.41 8.01
CA VAL A 80 -7.91 -11.81 8.18
C VAL A 80 -9.05 -12.76 7.84
N PHE A 81 -10.25 -12.51 8.38
CA PHE A 81 -11.36 -13.45 8.33
C PHE A 81 -12.27 -13.29 7.11
N ILE A 82 -12.35 -12.08 6.53
CA ILE A 82 -13.28 -11.80 5.42
C ILE A 82 -12.50 -11.48 4.15
N MET A 83 -11.74 -10.38 4.16
CA MET A 83 -11.09 -9.85 2.95
C MET A 83 -10.14 -10.88 2.31
N ARG A 84 -9.30 -11.53 3.10
CA ARG A 84 -8.34 -12.54 2.61
C ARG A 84 -9.03 -13.74 1.96
N HIS A 85 -10.13 -14.22 2.55
CA HIS A 85 -10.86 -15.37 2.02
C HIS A 85 -11.60 -15.02 0.73
N TYR A 86 -12.18 -13.83 0.67
CA TYR A 86 -12.79 -13.30 -0.55
C TYR A 86 -11.76 -13.14 -1.68
N ASP A 87 -10.61 -12.50 -1.42
CA ASP A 87 -9.57 -12.31 -2.43
C ASP A 87 -9.04 -13.65 -2.95
N ASN A 88 -8.80 -14.62 -2.06
CA ASN A 88 -8.38 -15.97 -2.44
C ASN A 88 -9.42 -16.69 -3.30
N LEU A 89 -10.71 -16.55 -2.99
CA LEU A 89 -11.80 -17.13 -3.79
C LEU A 89 -11.83 -16.50 -5.20
N MET A 90 -11.71 -15.18 -5.29
CA MET A 90 -11.73 -14.46 -6.56
C MET A 90 -10.49 -14.78 -7.41
N ARG A 91 -9.31 -14.87 -6.80
CA ARG A 91 -8.09 -15.34 -7.46
C ARG A 91 -8.24 -16.75 -8.02
N ARG A 92 -8.87 -17.67 -7.28
CA ARG A 92 -9.14 -19.03 -7.78
C ARG A 92 -10.15 -19.05 -8.93
N ARG A 93 -11.15 -18.16 -8.92
CA ARG A 93 -12.22 -18.12 -9.93
C ARG A 93 -11.85 -17.40 -11.21
N LYS A 94 -11.23 -16.22 -11.10
CA LYS A 94 -10.93 -15.32 -12.22
C LYS A 94 -9.44 -15.26 -12.58
N GLY A 95 -8.55 -15.77 -11.72
CA GLY A 95 -7.11 -15.76 -11.97
C GLY A 95 -6.57 -14.34 -12.18
N GLN A 96 -5.82 -14.16 -13.27
CA GLN A 96 -5.18 -12.90 -13.63
C GLN A 96 -6.18 -11.77 -13.87
N ALA A 97 -7.34 -12.07 -14.47
CA ALA A 97 -8.36 -11.05 -14.73
C ALA A 97 -8.85 -10.35 -13.46
N TRP A 98 -8.83 -11.03 -12.30
CA TRP A 98 -9.11 -10.38 -11.02
C TRP A 98 -8.02 -9.40 -10.59
N ILE A 99 -6.76 -9.73 -10.85
CA ILE A 99 -5.64 -8.84 -10.53
C ILE A 99 -5.72 -7.59 -11.42
N ASP A 100 -5.98 -7.76 -12.71
CA ASP A 100 -6.08 -6.67 -13.69
C ASP A 100 -7.27 -5.75 -13.35
N GLU A 101 -8.44 -6.33 -13.06
CA GLU A 101 -9.63 -5.58 -12.61
C GLU A 101 -9.31 -4.73 -11.36
N LYS A 102 -8.61 -5.30 -10.38
CA LYS A 102 -8.20 -4.56 -9.17
C LYS A 102 -7.22 -3.41 -9.49
N ASN A 103 -6.32 -3.61 -10.45
CA ASN A 103 -5.37 -2.59 -10.88
C ASN A 103 -6.06 -1.44 -11.63
N GLU A 104 -7.00 -1.74 -12.52
CA GLU A 104 -7.81 -0.74 -13.22
C GLU A 104 -8.65 0.06 -12.23
N ARG A 105 -9.34 -0.63 -11.32
CA ARG A 105 -10.12 0.02 -10.25
C ARG A 105 -9.26 0.95 -9.39
N ALA A 106 -8.04 0.54 -9.05
CA ALA A 106 -7.13 1.38 -8.27
C ALA A 106 -6.78 2.70 -8.99
N ILE A 107 -6.71 2.70 -10.33
CA ILE A 107 -6.52 3.90 -11.14
C ILE A 107 -7.82 4.70 -11.17
N ALA A 108 -8.90 4.11 -11.66
CA ALA A 108 -10.20 4.76 -11.86
C ALA A 108 -10.75 5.40 -10.56
N GLU A 109 -10.71 4.68 -9.44
CA GLU A 109 -11.16 5.19 -8.14
C GLU A 109 -10.28 6.36 -7.65
N THR A 110 -8.97 6.28 -7.87
CA THR A 110 -8.04 7.37 -7.49
C THR A 110 -8.26 8.60 -8.37
N HIS A 111 -8.31 8.43 -9.70
CA HIS A 111 -8.54 9.54 -10.64
C HIS A 111 -9.88 10.23 -10.39
N LYS A 112 -10.97 9.46 -10.24
CA LYS A 112 -12.30 9.97 -9.90
C LYS A 112 -12.28 10.79 -8.60
N LYS A 113 -11.61 10.30 -7.55
CA LYS A 113 -11.50 11.02 -6.26
C LYS A 113 -10.77 12.35 -6.39
N HIS A 114 -9.85 12.47 -7.35
CA HIS A 114 -9.04 13.66 -7.57
C HIS A 114 -9.50 14.52 -8.76
N GLY A 115 -10.68 14.25 -9.31
CA GLY A 115 -11.30 15.04 -10.39
C GLY A 115 -10.62 14.89 -11.75
N LEU A 116 -9.90 13.81 -11.98
CA LEU A 116 -9.28 13.49 -13.27
C LEU A 116 -10.26 12.67 -14.12
N ALA A 117 -10.25 12.88 -15.44
CA ALA A 117 -10.96 12.00 -16.37
C ALA A 117 -10.35 10.59 -16.28
N VAL A 118 -11.22 9.58 -16.27
CA VAL A 118 -10.85 8.15 -16.25
C VAL A 118 -10.63 7.68 -17.69
#